data_AF-A0AA90QTW2-F1
#
_entry.id   AF-A0AA90QTW2-F1
#
_cell.length_a   1.000
_cell.length_b   1.000
_cell.length_c   1.000
_cell.angle_alpha   90.00
_cell.angle_beta   90.00
_cell.angle_gamma   90.00
#
_symmetry.space_group_name_H-M   'P 1'
#
loop_
_entity.id
_entity.type
_entity.pdbx_description
1 polymer ?
#
loop_
_entity_poly.entity_id
_entity_poly.type
_entity_poly.pdbx_seq_one_letter_code
_entity_poly.pdbx_strand_id
1 'polypeptide(L)'
;MLNRLLKKPPEAVPSFTKRRFFGTEQKAFYGRLRRALPKCYIFPDIPLSKLMIPSNPDPKIKSSHQQHLSGRRVDYAVFDARLHLLFVIELTVPPVPGANPDIIPIAALMASAGIRRFSWPKDNLPSTDQTLRALADYSAENMAKEEGGNGPSSQLGEHEHTDAIPVVDTIIQPRAATTLTLEALAGMAPQGALKSLYPHVWERICLFCTEPRHLHQYLHSLSMQDRGVKRAGFSEEALNEIARIQVANVGYLQTQTAPERASWNDVFTDR
;
A
#
# COMPACT_ATOMS: atom_id res chain seq x y z
N MET A 1 35.81 59.04 28.90
CA MET A 1 35.41 58.35 30.13
C MET A 1 34.41 57.26 29.77
N LEU A 2 34.73 56.04 30.21
CA LEU A 2 34.00 54.77 30.22
C LEU A 2 32.46 54.83 30.02
N ASN A 3 31.97 54.50 28.83
CA ASN A 3 30.72 53.75 28.69
C ASN A 3 31.08 52.31 28.32
N ARG A 4 31.38 51.56 29.37
CA ARG A 4 31.61 50.12 29.35
C ARG A 4 30.45 49.42 28.65
N LEU A 5 30.83 48.52 27.76
CA LEU A 5 30.09 47.35 27.31
C LEU A 5 29.05 46.88 28.34
N LEU A 6 27.79 47.26 28.14
CA LEU A 6 26.67 46.47 28.65
C LEU A 6 26.63 45.21 27.78
N LYS A 7 27.17 44.11 28.30
CA LYS A 7 26.98 42.79 27.70
C LYS A 7 25.47 42.55 27.59
N LYS A 8 24.94 42.46 26.36
CA LYS A 8 23.56 42.05 26.10
C LYS A 8 23.32 40.77 26.92
N PRO A 9 22.27 40.71 27.76
CA PRO A 9 21.99 39.50 28.53
C PRO A 9 21.84 38.33 27.54
N PRO A 10 22.31 37.12 27.90
CA PRO A 10 22.14 35.96 27.05
C PRO A 10 20.66 35.83 26.71
N GLU A 11 20.36 35.74 25.41
CA GLU A 11 18.99 35.61 24.93
C GLU A 11 18.38 34.38 25.59
N ALA A 12 17.41 34.61 26.48
CA ALA A 12 16.80 33.55 27.24
C ALA A 12 16.12 32.59 26.27
N VAL A 13 16.38 31.30 26.41
CA VAL A 13 15.75 30.28 25.58
C VAL A 13 14.23 30.41 25.73
N PRO A 14 13.48 30.65 24.65
CA PRO A 14 12.03 30.75 24.72
C PRO A 14 11.43 29.44 25.24
N SER A 15 10.37 29.53 26.04
CA SER A 15 9.64 28.35 26.51
C SER A 15 8.69 27.85 25.42
N PHE A 16 8.75 26.54 25.12
CA PHE A 16 7.91 25.89 24.12
C PHE A 16 7.11 24.75 24.74
N THR A 17 5.89 24.53 24.24
CA THR A 17 5.03 23.43 24.67
C THR A 17 4.80 22.44 23.52
N LYS A 18 4.82 21.14 23.85
CA LYS A 18 4.52 20.07 22.89
C LYS A 18 3.07 20.17 22.40
N ARG A 19 2.88 20.22 21.08
CA ARG A 19 1.56 20.16 20.44
C ARG A 19 1.25 18.75 19.95
N ARG A 20 -0.05 18.38 19.95
CA ARG A 20 -0.52 17.18 19.26
C ARG A 20 -0.33 17.35 17.75
N PHE A 21 0.13 16.29 17.10
CA PHE A 21 0.36 16.31 15.65
C PHE A 21 -0.96 16.26 14.87
N PHE A 22 -1.83 15.28 15.18
CA PHE A 22 -3.16 15.15 14.61
C PHE A 22 -4.26 15.43 15.63
N GLY A 23 -5.36 16.03 15.16
CA GLY A 23 -6.66 15.98 15.84
C GLY A 23 -7.31 14.59 15.74
N THR A 24 -8.43 14.37 16.43
CA THR A 24 -9.10 13.06 16.50
C THR A 24 -9.55 12.56 15.13
N GLU A 25 -10.22 13.40 14.34
CA GLU A 25 -10.71 13.04 13.01
C GLU A 25 -9.58 12.80 12.01
N GLN A 26 -8.57 13.66 12.01
CA GLN A 26 -7.36 13.50 11.20
C GLN A 26 -6.64 12.19 11.52
N LYS A 27 -6.52 11.85 12.81
CA LYS A 27 -5.93 10.58 13.25
C LYS A 27 -6.74 9.38 12.75
N ALA A 28 -8.07 9.45 12.82
CA ALA A 28 -8.95 8.39 12.34
C ALA A 28 -8.83 8.20 10.83
N PHE A 29 -8.81 9.30 10.06
CA PHE A 29 -8.64 9.28 8.62
C PHE A 29 -7.25 8.77 8.20
N TYR A 30 -6.19 9.26 8.84
CA TYR A 30 -4.84 8.73 8.63
C TYR A 30 -4.76 7.22 8.90
N GLY A 31 -5.45 6.74 9.94
CA GLY A 31 -5.60 5.31 10.21
C GLY A 31 -6.31 4.54 9.09
N ARG A 32 -7.31 5.13 8.43
CA ARG A 32 -7.96 4.53 7.26
C ARG A 32 -7.01 4.47 6.06
N LEU A 33 -6.28 5.55 5.79
CA LEU A 33 -5.28 5.58 4.72
C LEU A 33 -4.19 4.51 4.93
N ARG A 34 -3.68 4.37 6.15
CA ARG A 34 -2.69 3.32 6.49
C ARG A 34 -3.19 1.90 6.25
N ARG A 35 -4.49 1.64 6.48
CA ARG A 35 -5.11 0.34 6.20
C ARG A 35 -5.30 0.11 4.70
N ALA A 36 -5.67 1.15 3.96
CA ALA A 36 -5.82 1.06 2.51
C ALA A 36 -4.49 0.93 1.76
N LEU A 37 -3.43 1.51 2.33
CA LEU A 37 -2.10 1.60 1.72
C LEU A 37 -1.02 1.03 2.66
N PRO A 38 -1.05 -0.29 2.97
CA PRO A 38 -0.17 -0.86 3.99
C PRO A 38 1.32 -0.76 3.65
N LYS A 39 1.67 -0.77 2.35
CA LYS A 39 3.05 -0.73 1.82
C LYS A 39 3.51 0.64 1.31
N CYS A 40 2.71 1.68 1.48
CA CYS A 40 3.09 3.04 1.07
C CYS A 40 3.56 3.87 2.27
N TYR A 41 4.46 4.82 2.00
CA TYR A 41 4.75 5.91 2.92
C TYR A 41 3.75 7.03 2.70
N ILE A 42 3.17 7.53 3.81
CA ILE A 42 2.18 8.60 3.77
C ILE A 42 2.74 9.75 4.60
N PHE A 43 3.06 10.86 3.92
CA PHE A 43 3.56 12.04 4.59
C PHE A 43 2.47 13.11 4.67
N PRO A 44 2.02 13.47 5.87
CA PRO A 44 1.05 14.54 6.07
C PRO A 44 1.69 15.92 5.90
N ASP A 45 0.88 16.90 5.50
CA ASP A 45 1.22 18.32 5.47
C ASP A 45 2.51 18.60 4.68
N ILE A 46 2.53 18.29 3.38
CA ILE A 46 3.74 18.45 2.54
C ILE A 46 3.70 19.75 1.73
N PRO A 47 4.75 20.61 1.80
CA PRO A 47 4.84 21.79 0.94
C PRO A 47 4.93 21.43 -0.54
N LEU A 48 4.22 22.18 -1.38
CA LEU A 48 4.24 22.00 -2.84
C LEU A 48 5.66 22.07 -3.42
N SER A 49 6.49 22.96 -2.89
CA SER A 49 7.89 23.13 -3.31
C SER A 49 8.79 21.90 -3.06
N LYS A 50 8.30 20.90 -2.31
CA LYS A 50 8.99 19.61 -2.12
C LYS A 50 8.53 18.53 -3.11
N LEU A 51 7.41 18.75 -3.80
CA LEU A 51 6.83 17.80 -4.74
C LEU A 51 7.05 18.20 -6.19
N MET A 52 7.17 19.50 -6.46
CA MET A 52 7.32 20.03 -7.81
C MET A 52 8.24 21.24 -7.85
N ILE A 53 8.85 21.44 -9.02
CA ILE A 53 9.65 22.62 -9.34
C ILE A 53 9.15 23.19 -10.67
N PRO A 54 9.30 24.51 -10.91
CA PRO A 54 9.01 25.08 -12.22
C PRO A 54 9.94 24.49 -13.29
N SER A 55 9.37 24.10 -14.43
CA SER A 55 10.11 23.54 -15.57
C SER A 55 10.73 24.60 -16.48
N ASN A 56 10.31 25.87 -16.37
CA ASN A 56 10.77 26.94 -17.25
C ASN A 56 12.26 27.27 -16.97
N PRO A 57 13.13 27.33 -18.01
CA PRO A 57 14.55 27.63 -17.84
C PRO A 57 14.84 29.11 -17.54
N ASP A 58 13.95 30.05 -17.89
CA ASP A 58 14.15 31.47 -17.63
C ASP A 58 14.08 31.76 -16.11
N PRO A 59 15.14 32.33 -15.50
CA PRO A 59 15.18 32.58 -14.06
C PRO A 59 14.08 33.52 -13.55
N LYS A 60 13.63 34.50 -14.35
CA LYS A 60 12.57 35.44 -13.92
C LYS A 60 11.23 34.73 -13.84
N ILE A 61 10.89 33.97 -14.89
CA ILE A 61 9.66 33.18 -14.95
C ILE A 61 9.69 32.07 -13.89
N LYS A 62 10.84 31.41 -13.72
CA LYS A 62 11.06 30.39 -12.69
C LYS A 62 10.82 30.94 -11.29
N SER A 63 11.34 32.13 -10.97
CA SER A 63 11.11 32.77 -9.67
C SER A 63 9.64 33.12 -9.44
N SER A 64 8.97 33.64 -10.46
CA SER A 64 7.52 33.92 -10.41
C SER A 64 6.71 32.63 -10.20
N HIS A 65 7.03 31.56 -10.92
CA HIS A 65 6.39 30.26 -10.75
C HIS A 65 6.65 29.64 -9.37
N GLN A 66 7.86 29.82 -8.83
CA GLN A 66 8.20 29.36 -7.48
C GLN A 66 7.33 30.06 -6.41
N GLN A 67 6.95 31.32 -6.65
CA GLN A 67 6.07 32.05 -5.75
C GLN A 67 4.67 31.44 -5.67
N HIS A 68 4.16 30.85 -6.76
CA HIS A 68 2.89 30.11 -6.74
C HIS A 68 2.92 28.83 -5.88
N LEU A 69 4.10 28.31 -5.57
CA LEU A 69 4.29 27.15 -4.68
C LEU A 69 4.51 27.55 -3.22
N SER A 70 4.90 28.81 -2.98
CA SER A 70 5.28 29.29 -1.65
C SER A 70 4.10 29.28 -0.68
N GLY A 71 4.32 28.73 0.52
CA GLY A 71 3.31 28.65 1.58
C GLY A 71 2.18 27.64 1.33
N ARG A 72 2.11 27.03 0.15
CA ARG A 72 1.05 26.08 -0.24
C ARG A 72 1.48 24.64 0.03
N ARG A 73 0.52 23.82 0.47
CA ARG A 73 0.75 22.47 0.98
C ARG A 73 -0.38 21.53 0.55
N VAL A 74 -0.08 20.24 0.43
CA VAL A 74 -1.07 19.17 0.29
C VAL A 74 -1.27 18.48 1.63
N ASP A 75 -2.49 17.97 1.89
CA ASP A 75 -2.80 17.32 3.16
C ASP A 75 -2.02 16.02 3.35
N TYR A 76 -1.88 15.22 2.29
CA TYR A 76 -1.06 14.01 2.31
C TYR A 76 -0.37 13.79 0.95
N ALA A 77 0.87 13.35 0.98
CA ALA A 77 1.59 12.82 -0.17
C ALA A 77 1.89 11.33 0.06
N VAL A 78 1.59 10.50 -0.93
CA VAL A 78 1.73 9.05 -0.86
C VAL A 78 2.85 8.60 -1.77
N PHE A 79 3.76 7.81 -1.22
CA PHE A 79 4.94 7.32 -1.91
C PHE A 79 5.03 5.79 -1.84
N ASP A 80 5.64 5.19 -2.87
CA ASP A 80 5.99 3.77 -2.86
C ASP A 80 7.16 3.49 -1.90
N ALA A 81 7.56 2.22 -1.82
CA ALA A 81 8.69 1.80 -0.98
C ALA A 81 10.02 2.46 -1.38
N ARG A 82 10.18 2.93 -2.62
CA ARG A 82 11.37 3.59 -3.15
C ARG A 82 11.33 5.12 -3.03
N LEU A 83 10.31 5.65 -2.35
CA LEU A 83 10.04 7.08 -2.22
C LEU A 83 9.74 7.79 -3.54
N HIS A 84 9.17 7.09 -4.53
CA HIS A 84 8.55 7.75 -5.68
C HIS A 84 7.13 8.19 -5.34
N LEU A 85 6.79 9.43 -5.73
CA LEU A 85 5.46 9.99 -5.51
C LEU A 85 4.43 9.26 -6.39
N LEU A 86 3.42 8.65 -5.76
CA LEU A 86 2.34 7.95 -6.47
C LEU A 86 1.18 8.91 -6.78
N PHE A 87 0.75 9.63 -5.74
CA PHE A 87 -0.33 10.61 -5.79
C PHE A 87 -0.34 11.46 -4.51
N VAL A 88 -1.12 12.54 -4.54
CA VAL A 88 -1.42 13.38 -3.38
C VAL A 88 -2.90 13.29 -3.03
N ILE A 89 -3.23 13.56 -1.77
CA ILE A 89 -4.60 13.69 -1.27
C ILE A 89 -4.79 15.13 -0.81
N GLU A 90 -5.86 15.76 -1.30
CA GLU A 90 -6.29 17.10 -0.91
C GLU A 90 -7.66 17.04 -0.21
N LEU A 91 -7.75 17.66 0.96
CA LEU A 91 -8.97 17.82 1.72
C LEU A 91 -9.58 19.19 1.42
N THR A 92 -10.50 19.23 0.47
CA THR A 92 -11.08 20.47 -0.03
C THR A 92 -12.05 21.07 0.96
N VAL A 93 -11.97 22.40 1.12
CA VAL A 93 -12.95 23.22 1.84
C VAL A 93 -13.71 24.04 0.79
N PRO A 94 -15.02 24.26 0.96
CA PRO A 94 -15.78 25.14 0.07
C PRO A 94 -15.09 26.50 -0.07
N PRO A 95 -15.07 27.08 -1.28
CA PRO A 95 -14.43 28.38 -1.51
C PRO A 95 -15.11 29.44 -0.64
N VAL A 96 -14.29 30.24 0.04
CA VAL A 96 -14.76 31.35 0.88
C VAL A 96 -15.31 32.46 -0.03
N PRO A 97 -16.47 33.06 0.27
CA PRO A 97 -16.96 34.24 -0.46
C PRO A 97 -15.90 35.35 -0.47
N GLY A 98 -15.56 35.86 -1.66
CA GLY A 98 -14.50 36.87 -1.82
C GLY A 98 -13.09 36.32 -2.03
N ALA A 99 -12.93 35.01 -2.24
CA ALA A 99 -11.66 34.45 -2.67
C ALA A 99 -11.18 35.12 -3.98
N ASN A 100 -9.90 35.45 -4.04
CA ASN A 100 -9.32 36.10 -5.21
C ASN A 100 -9.39 35.14 -6.42
N PRO A 101 -10.12 35.50 -7.50
CA PRO A 101 -10.30 34.64 -8.66
C PRO A 101 -9.00 34.39 -9.44
N ASP A 102 -7.98 35.24 -9.28
CA ASP A 102 -6.70 35.14 -9.99
C ASP A 102 -5.76 34.10 -9.36
N ILE A 103 -6.12 33.54 -8.21
CA ILE A 103 -5.31 32.52 -7.55
C ILE A 103 -5.48 31.18 -8.28
N ILE A 104 -4.41 30.74 -8.96
CA ILE A 104 -4.34 29.43 -9.60
C ILE A 104 -4.63 28.33 -8.55
N PRO A 105 -5.65 27.46 -8.73
CA PRO A 105 -5.95 26.38 -7.79
C PRO A 105 -4.81 25.36 -7.67
N ILE A 106 -4.65 24.73 -6.50
CA ILE A 106 -3.64 23.68 -6.29
C ILE A 106 -3.85 22.53 -7.28
N ALA A 107 -5.11 22.17 -7.56
CA ALA A 107 -5.47 21.16 -8.55
C ALA A 107 -4.87 21.44 -9.94
N ALA A 108 -4.87 22.71 -10.39
CA ALA A 108 -4.30 23.08 -11.69
C ALA A 108 -2.76 22.96 -11.71
N LEU A 109 -2.10 23.31 -10.60
CA LEU A 109 -0.65 23.14 -10.44
C LEU A 109 -0.24 21.66 -10.40
N MET A 110 -1.05 20.81 -9.77
CA MET A 110 -0.81 19.36 -9.75
C MET A 110 -0.94 18.75 -11.13
N ALA A 111 -2.00 19.11 -11.86
CA ALA A 111 -2.25 18.63 -13.21
C ALA A 111 -1.10 19.01 -14.15
N SER A 112 -0.59 20.25 -14.08
CA SER A 112 0.53 20.69 -14.93
C SER A 112 1.84 19.97 -14.61
N ALA A 113 2.00 19.47 -13.39
CA ALA A 113 3.15 18.67 -12.98
C ALA A 113 2.97 17.16 -13.23
N GLY A 114 1.84 16.72 -13.79
CA GLY A 114 1.53 15.30 -14.00
C GLY A 114 1.31 14.51 -12.70
N ILE A 115 1.02 15.20 -11.58
CA ILE A 115 0.84 14.57 -10.27
C ILE A 115 -0.62 14.14 -10.12
N ARG A 116 -0.83 12.84 -9.91
CA ARG A 116 -2.16 12.28 -9.63
C ARG A 116 -2.69 12.81 -8.29
N ARG A 117 -3.98 13.14 -8.26
CA ARG A 117 -4.64 13.78 -7.10
C ARG A 117 -5.94 13.08 -6.75
N PHE A 118 -6.11 12.76 -5.46
CA PHE A 118 -7.40 12.42 -4.86
C PHE A 118 -7.90 13.62 -4.07
N SER A 119 -9.20 13.89 -4.16
CA SER A 119 -9.83 15.04 -3.52
C SER A 119 -11.05 14.59 -2.74
N TRP A 120 -11.10 14.93 -1.45
CA TRP A 120 -12.27 14.68 -0.60
C TRP A 120 -12.67 15.93 0.16
N PRO A 121 -13.97 16.17 0.41
CA PRO A 121 -14.39 17.26 1.29
C PRO A 121 -13.85 17.05 2.70
N LYS A 122 -13.25 18.09 3.29
CA LYS A 122 -12.69 18.03 4.64
C LYS A 122 -13.73 17.68 5.70
N ASP A 123 -14.97 18.16 5.51
CA ASP A 123 -16.09 17.96 6.42
C ASP A 123 -16.84 16.63 6.18
N ASN A 124 -16.51 15.91 5.11
CA ASN A 124 -17.14 14.63 4.78
C ASN A 124 -16.08 13.63 4.28
N LEU A 125 -15.22 13.20 5.22
CA LEU A 125 -14.14 12.27 4.93
C LEU A 125 -14.70 10.88 4.57
N PRO A 126 -14.10 10.19 3.59
CA PRO A 126 -14.60 8.90 3.14
C PRO A 126 -14.58 7.84 4.26
N SER A 127 -15.50 6.90 4.19
CA SER A 127 -15.52 5.70 5.02
C SER A 127 -14.34 4.77 4.69
N THR A 128 -14.13 3.72 5.51
CA THR A 128 -13.07 2.73 5.25
C THR A 128 -13.24 2.07 3.88
N ASP A 129 -14.46 1.64 3.55
CA ASP A 129 -14.74 0.95 2.27
C ASP A 129 -14.59 1.87 1.07
N GLN A 130 -15.03 3.14 1.20
CA GLN A 130 -14.83 4.15 0.17
C GLN A 130 -13.34 4.42 -0.06
N THR A 131 -12.55 4.51 1.02
CA THR A 131 -11.09 4.70 0.94
C THR A 131 -10.42 3.51 0.25
N LEU A 132 -10.79 2.28 0.63
CA LEU A 132 -10.24 1.06 0.04
C LEU A 132 -10.57 0.95 -1.45
N ARG A 133 -11.81 1.24 -1.84
CA ARG A 133 -12.24 1.20 -3.24
C ARG A 133 -11.54 2.26 -4.08
N ALA A 134 -11.48 3.51 -3.58
CA ALA A 134 -10.87 4.61 -4.31
C ALA A 134 -9.36 4.42 -4.54
N LEU A 135 -8.69 3.70 -3.63
CA LEU A 135 -7.24 3.48 -3.66
C LEU A 135 -6.86 2.04 -4.05
N ALA A 136 -7.80 1.26 -4.59
CA ALA A 136 -7.61 -0.16 -4.87
C ALA A 136 -6.43 -0.43 -5.81
N ASP A 137 -6.21 0.44 -6.81
CA ASP A 137 -5.11 0.32 -7.78
C ASP A 137 -3.72 0.48 -7.13
N TYR A 138 -3.67 1.15 -5.99
CA TYR A 138 -2.45 1.36 -5.19
C TYR A 138 -2.36 0.42 -4.00
N SER A 139 -3.25 -0.57 -3.93
CA SER A 139 -3.13 -1.65 -2.97
C SER A 139 -1.88 -2.49 -3.28
N ALA A 140 -1.38 -3.15 -2.23
CA ALA A 140 -0.17 -3.98 -2.30
C ALA A 140 -0.20 -5.06 -3.39
N GLU A 141 -1.39 -5.49 -3.81
CA GLU A 141 -1.62 -6.54 -4.81
C GLU A 141 -1.55 -6.01 -6.25
N ASN A 142 -1.93 -4.75 -6.47
CA ASN A 142 -1.97 -4.13 -7.80
C ASN A 142 -0.65 -3.45 -8.15
N MET A 143 0.01 -2.80 -7.18
CA MET A 143 1.39 -2.30 -7.35
C MET A 143 2.40 -3.42 -7.64
N ALA A 144 2.06 -4.66 -7.28
CA ALA A 144 2.90 -5.81 -7.56
C ALA A 144 2.97 -6.19 -9.05
N LYS A 145 1.95 -5.83 -9.84
CA LYS A 145 1.81 -6.19 -11.25
C LYS A 145 2.49 -5.20 -12.20
N GLU A 146 2.55 -3.92 -11.83
CA GLU A 146 3.17 -2.87 -12.68
C GLU A 146 4.71 -2.90 -12.67
N GLU A 147 5.36 -3.52 -11.68
CA GLU A 147 6.83 -3.64 -11.65
C GLU A 147 7.37 -4.74 -12.60
N GLY A 148 6.51 -5.60 -13.16
CA GLY A 148 6.87 -6.67 -14.10
C GLY A 148 6.59 -6.35 -15.58
N GLY A 149 6.00 -5.20 -15.87
CA GLY A 149 5.65 -4.80 -17.24
C GLY A 149 5.39 -3.31 -17.27
N ASN A 150 6.16 -2.63 -18.14
CA ASN A 150 6.08 -1.23 -18.56
C ASN A 150 5.01 -0.39 -17.82
N GLY A 151 5.48 0.57 -17.01
CA GLY A 151 4.65 1.39 -16.12
C GLY A 151 3.41 2.01 -16.77
N PRO A 152 2.43 2.48 -15.96
CA PRO A 152 1.11 2.85 -16.47
C PRO A 152 1.21 4.00 -17.46
N SER A 153 1.06 3.68 -18.75
CA SER A 153 0.84 4.65 -19.82
C SER A 153 -0.39 5.48 -19.48
N SER A 154 -0.17 6.79 -19.35
CA SER A 154 -1.24 7.79 -19.35
C SER A 154 -1.96 7.72 -20.70
N GLN A 155 -3.14 7.10 -20.74
CA GLN A 155 -4.09 7.33 -21.82
C GLN A 155 -5.03 8.46 -21.40
N LEU A 156 -4.65 9.67 -21.83
CA LEU A 156 -5.60 10.75 -22.10
C LEU A 156 -6.40 10.33 -23.33
N GLY A 157 -7.72 10.29 -23.20
CA GLY A 157 -8.65 10.08 -24.30
C GLY A 157 -9.86 10.98 -24.12
N GLU A 158 -9.84 12.13 -24.79
CA GLU A 158 -11.05 12.86 -25.16
C GLU A 158 -11.69 12.11 -26.34
N HIS A 159 -12.97 11.74 -26.24
CA HIS A 159 -14.01 12.08 -27.23
C HIS A 159 -15.35 11.37 -26.93
N GLU A 160 -16.40 12.07 -27.37
CA GLU A 160 -17.83 11.88 -27.14
C GLU A 160 -18.45 10.62 -27.75
N HIS A 161 -19.53 10.18 -27.09
CA HIS A 161 -20.82 9.68 -27.61
C HIS A 161 -20.86 9.07 -29.04
N THR A 162 -21.16 7.76 -29.15
CA THR A 162 -22.34 7.23 -29.88
C THR A 162 -22.45 5.70 -29.75
N ASP A 163 -23.70 5.24 -29.82
CA ASP A 163 -24.18 3.87 -29.67
C ASP A 163 -23.40 2.79 -30.43
N ALA A 164 -23.06 1.70 -29.73
CA ALA A 164 -23.30 0.33 -30.14
C ALA A 164 -22.79 -0.61 -29.03
N ILE A 165 -23.66 -1.51 -28.56
CA ILE A 165 -23.29 -2.61 -27.66
C ILE A 165 -22.49 -3.64 -28.46
N PRO A 166 -21.26 -4.01 -28.08
CA PRO A 166 -20.71 -5.31 -28.43
C PRO A 166 -20.82 -6.23 -27.23
N VAL A 167 -21.62 -7.29 -27.40
CA VAL A 167 -21.55 -8.49 -26.56
C VAL A 167 -20.12 -9.02 -26.68
N VAL A 168 -19.34 -8.91 -25.60
CA VAL A 168 -18.05 -9.58 -25.49
C VAL A 168 -18.28 -10.85 -24.69
N ASP A 169 -18.30 -11.98 -25.40
CA ASP A 169 -18.16 -13.31 -24.81
C ASP A 169 -16.93 -13.32 -23.92
N THR A 170 -17.16 -13.25 -22.61
CA THR A 170 -16.09 -13.34 -21.63
C THR A 170 -15.78 -14.82 -21.48
N ILE A 171 -14.82 -15.32 -22.26
CA ILE A 171 -14.10 -16.53 -21.88
C ILE A 171 -13.39 -16.17 -20.58
N ILE A 172 -13.99 -16.54 -19.45
CA ILE A 172 -13.38 -16.46 -18.14
C ILE A 172 -12.22 -17.45 -18.17
N GLN A 173 -11.03 -16.96 -18.51
CA GLN A 173 -9.80 -17.68 -18.20
C GLN A 173 -9.76 -17.86 -16.68
N PRO A 174 -9.62 -19.08 -16.14
CA PRO A 174 -9.54 -19.27 -14.71
C PRO A 174 -8.30 -18.53 -14.20
N ARG A 175 -8.53 -17.55 -13.32
CA ARG A 175 -7.45 -16.87 -12.58
C ARG A 175 -6.55 -17.94 -11.96
N ALA A 176 -5.23 -17.81 -12.13
CA ALA A 176 -4.27 -18.67 -11.44
C ALA A 176 -4.60 -18.63 -9.93
N ALA A 177 -4.98 -19.77 -9.36
CA ALA A 177 -5.35 -19.87 -7.96
C ALA A 177 -4.17 -19.39 -7.10
N THR A 178 -4.43 -18.51 -6.13
CA THR A 178 -3.39 -17.96 -5.24
C THR A 178 -3.17 -18.80 -3.98
N THR A 179 -4.03 -19.82 -3.77
CA THR A 179 -3.99 -20.74 -2.63
C THR A 179 -4.47 -22.13 -3.05
N LEU A 180 -4.25 -23.12 -2.19
CA LEU A 180 -4.89 -24.42 -2.35
C LEU A 180 -6.40 -24.32 -2.10
N THR A 181 -7.18 -25.07 -2.87
CA THR A 181 -8.62 -25.24 -2.63
C THR A 181 -8.88 -26.56 -1.91
N LEU A 182 -10.02 -26.67 -1.23
CA LEU A 182 -10.45 -27.92 -0.58
C LEU A 182 -10.61 -29.06 -1.60
N GLU A 183 -11.02 -28.74 -2.83
CA GLU A 183 -11.13 -29.71 -3.93
C GLU A 183 -9.76 -30.22 -4.38
N ALA A 184 -8.77 -29.33 -4.52
CA ALA A 184 -7.41 -29.72 -4.83
C ALA A 184 -6.78 -30.57 -3.71
N LEU A 185 -7.06 -30.23 -2.44
CA LEU A 185 -6.64 -31.05 -1.29
C LEU A 185 -7.21 -32.47 -1.33
N ALA A 186 -8.50 -32.60 -1.63
CA ALA A 186 -9.13 -33.91 -1.75
C ALA A 186 -8.50 -34.76 -2.87
N GLY A 187 -8.10 -34.13 -3.98
CA GLY A 187 -7.36 -34.79 -5.07
C GLY A 187 -5.94 -35.23 -4.68
N MET A 188 -5.30 -34.55 -3.73
CA MET A 188 -3.93 -34.84 -3.29
C MET A 188 -3.84 -35.89 -2.16
N ALA A 189 -4.98 -36.23 -1.54
CA ALA A 189 -5.10 -37.30 -0.55
C ALA A 189 -6.03 -38.43 -1.05
N PRO A 190 -5.69 -39.11 -2.17
CA PRO A 190 -6.58 -40.08 -2.82
C PRO A 190 -6.77 -41.37 -2.01
N GLN A 191 -5.84 -41.68 -1.09
CA GLN A 191 -5.93 -42.87 -0.23
C GLN A 191 -6.74 -42.57 1.04
N GLY A 192 -6.92 -41.28 1.37
CA GLY A 192 -7.70 -40.84 2.52
C GLY A 192 -7.08 -41.26 3.85
N ALA A 193 -5.78 -41.57 3.88
CA ALA A 193 -5.08 -42.04 5.07
C ALA A 193 -5.09 -40.94 6.16
N LEU A 194 -4.83 -39.69 5.78
CA LEU A 194 -4.93 -38.56 6.70
C LEU A 194 -6.35 -38.36 7.21
N LYS A 195 -7.35 -38.46 6.33
CA LYS A 195 -8.77 -38.24 6.70
C LYS A 195 -9.32 -39.35 7.60
N SER A 196 -8.87 -40.60 7.42
CA SER A 196 -9.37 -41.77 8.14
C SER A 196 -8.60 -42.06 9.43
N LEU A 197 -7.26 -42.04 9.39
CA LEU A 197 -6.41 -42.39 10.52
C LEU A 197 -6.06 -41.19 11.39
N TYR A 198 -6.06 -39.98 10.84
CA TYR A 198 -5.63 -38.75 11.52
C TYR A 198 -6.61 -37.58 11.28
N PRO A 199 -7.91 -37.73 11.59
CA PRO A 199 -8.94 -36.75 11.24
C PRO A 199 -8.63 -35.33 11.74
N HIS A 200 -8.07 -35.19 12.95
CA HIS A 200 -7.66 -33.89 13.49
C HIS A 200 -6.52 -33.23 12.70
N VAL A 201 -5.63 -34.03 12.10
CA VAL A 201 -4.56 -33.52 11.25
C VAL A 201 -5.15 -33.05 9.93
N TRP A 202 -6.04 -33.85 9.34
CA TRP A 202 -6.77 -33.50 8.12
C TRP A 202 -7.62 -32.23 8.27
N GLU A 203 -8.37 -32.09 9.37
CA GLU A 203 -9.16 -30.89 9.68
C GLU A 203 -8.28 -29.63 9.75
N ARG A 204 -7.11 -29.73 10.38
CA ARG A 204 -6.16 -28.59 10.43
C ARG A 204 -5.53 -28.29 9.08
N ILE A 205 -5.27 -29.30 8.25
CA ILE A 205 -4.81 -29.09 6.86
C ILE A 205 -5.88 -28.34 6.05
N CYS A 206 -7.15 -28.76 6.15
CA CYS A 206 -8.27 -28.07 5.52
C CYS A 206 -8.44 -26.64 6.05
N LEU A 207 -8.26 -26.41 7.35
CA LEU A 207 -8.35 -25.09 7.96
C LEU A 207 -7.29 -24.12 7.39
N PHE A 208 -6.06 -24.59 7.21
CA PHE A 208 -4.95 -23.76 6.73
C PHE A 208 -4.76 -23.80 5.21
N CYS A 209 -5.63 -24.48 4.45
CA CYS A 209 -5.45 -24.67 3.01
C CYS A 209 -5.38 -23.37 2.20
N THR A 210 -6.07 -22.35 2.67
CA THR A 210 -6.09 -21.01 2.10
C THR A 210 -4.93 -20.12 2.58
N GLU A 211 -4.06 -20.62 3.48
CA GLU A 211 -2.95 -19.88 4.09
C GLU A 211 -1.62 -20.62 3.85
N PRO A 212 -0.99 -20.46 2.67
CA PRO A 212 0.17 -21.27 2.27
C PRO A 212 1.33 -21.28 3.27
N ARG A 213 1.63 -20.14 3.92
CA ARG A 213 2.70 -20.05 4.93
C ARG A 213 2.39 -20.84 6.19
N HIS A 214 1.19 -20.69 6.74
CA HIS A 214 0.78 -21.43 7.93
C HIS A 214 0.65 -22.92 7.64
N LEU A 215 0.10 -23.28 6.48
CA LEU A 215 0.06 -24.68 6.05
C LEU A 215 1.47 -25.27 5.91
N HIS A 216 2.42 -24.53 5.32
CA HIS A 216 3.79 -25.00 5.17
C HIS A 216 4.47 -25.23 6.53
N GLN A 217 4.37 -24.27 7.46
CA GLN A 217 4.92 -24.41 8.81
C GLN A 217 4.28 -25.58 9.55
N TYR A 218 2.97 -25.76 9.41
CA TYR A 218 2.24 -26.86 10.02
C TYR A 218 2.70 -28.21 9.46
N LEU A 219 2.71 -28.38 8.13
CA LEU A 219 3.16 -29.62 7.48
C LEU A 219 4.63 -29.93 7.80
N HIS A 220 5.51 -28.92 7.82
CA HIS A 220 6.91 -29.06 8.22
C HIS A 220 7.04 -29.46 9.70
N SER A 221 6.16 -28.97 10.57
CA SER A 221 6.14 -29.40 11.97
C SER A 221 5.69 -30.86 12.14
N LEU A 222 4.87 -31.38 11.21
CA LEU A 222 4.44 -32.78 11.21
C LEU A 222 5.54 -33.70 10.69
N SER A 223 6.35 -33.24 9.71
CA SER A 223 7.47 -34.01 9.17
C SER A 223 8.71 -34.03 10.07
N MET A 224 8.93 -32.97 10.86
CA MET A 224 10.04 -32.87 11.83
C MET A 224 9.78 -33.58 13.17
N GLN A 225 8.55 -34.04 13.41
CA GLN A 225 8.19 -34.78 14.61
C GLN A 225 8.68 -36.23 14.54
N ASP A 226 9.99 -36.44 14.56
CA ASP A 226 10.59 -37.70 15.00
C ASP A 226 10.42 -37.79 16.53
N ARG A 227 9.21 -38.10 16.97
CA ARG A 227 8.85 -38.18 18.39
C ARG A 227 9.41 -39.48 18.94
N GLY A 228 10.60 -39.39 19.53
CA GLY A 228 11.33 -40.46 20.22
C GLY A 228 10.64 -41.08 21.46
N VAL A 229 9.31 -41.19 21.50
CA VAL A 229 8.57 -41.92 22.54
C VAL A 229 7.35 -42.60 21.93
N LYS A 230 7.47 -43.90 21.61
CA LYS A 230 6.43 -44.96 21.47
C LYS A 230 4.96 -44.53 21.16
N ARG A 231 4.74 -43.51 20.34
CA ARG A 231 3.46 -43.22 19.69
C ARG A 231 3.73 -43.44 18.22
N ALA A 232 2.95 -44.32 17.61
CA ALA A 232 3.08 -44.67 16.19
C ALA A 232 3.22 -43.37 15.39
N GLY A 233 4.31 -43.27 14.63
CA GLY A 233 4.47 -42.20 13.65
C GLY A 233 3.33 -42.23 12.63
N PHE A 234 3.29 -41.23 11.76
CA PHE A 234 2.40 -41.29 10.61
C PHE A 234 2.67 -42.57 9.80
N SER A 235 1.61 -43.21 9.31
CA SER A 235 1.77 -44.30 8.35
C SER A 235 2.49 -43.79 7.09
N GLU A 236 3.10 -44.70 6.34
CA GLU A 236 3.83 -44.34 5.11
C GLU A 236 2.89 -43.63 4.11
N GLU A 237 1.63 -44.06 4.05
CA GLU A 237 0.59 -43.44 3.24
C GLU A 237 0.29 -42.00 3.69
N ALA A 238 0.17 -41.77 5.00
CA ALA A 238 -0.09 -40.44 5.55
C ALA A 238 1.11 -39.49 5.33
N LEU A 239 2.34 -39.98 5.44
CA LEU A 239 3.54 -39.20 5.13
C LEU A 239 3.61 -38.83 3.64
N ASN A 240 3.25 -39.76 2.75
CA ASN A 240 3.19 -39.51 1.31
C ASN A 240 2.09 -38.51 0.93
N GLU A 241 0.95 -38.50 1.62
CA GLU A 241 -0.08 -37.47 1.46
C GLU A 241 0.40 -36.10 1.97
N ILE A 242 1.03 -36.04 3.15
CA ILE A 242 1.64 -34.82 3.70
C ILE A 242 2.67 -34.24 2.71
N ALA A 243 3.57 -35.07 2.18
CA ALA A 243 4.60 -34.65 1.24
C ALA A 243 4.01 -34.10 -0.07
N ARG A 244 2.97 -34.74 -0.61
CA ARG A 244 2.26 -34.26 -1.81
C ARG A 244 1.63 -32.88 -1.59
N ILE A 245 0.93 -32.72 -0.47
CA ILE A 245 0.31 -31.44 -0.11
C ILE A 245 1.41 -30.37 0.11
N GLN A 246 2.53 -30.74 0.72
CA GLN A 246 3.66 -29.84 0.94
C GLN A 246 4.26 -29.36 -0.38
N VAL A 247 4.53 -30.26 -1.34
CA VAL A 247 5.06 -29.93 -2.67
C VAL A 247 4.09 -29.02 -3.43
N ALA A 248 2.80 -29.33 -3.43
CA ALA A 248 1.79 -28.49 -4.06
C ALA A 248 1.72 -27.10 -3.39
N ASN A 249 1.80 -27.05 -2.06
CA ASN A 249 1.78 -25.81 -1.31
C ASN A 249 3.02 -24.92 -1.59
N VAL A 250 4.17 -25.51 -1.93
CA VAL A 250 5.39 -24.77 -2.29
C VAL A 250 5.21 -23.89 -3.53
N GLY A 251 4.40 -24.30 -4.52
CA GLY A 251 4.08 -23.46 -5.68
C GLY A 251 3.37 -22.16 -5.30
N TYR A 252 2.56 -22.20 -4.24
CA TYR A 252 1.88 -21.03 -3.69
C TYR A 252 2.77 -20.23 -2.73
N LEU A 253 3.79 -20.86 -2.13
CA LEU A 253 4.85 -20.14 -1.42
C LEU A 253 5.70 -19.32 -2.39
N GLN A 254 6.00 -19.83 -3.59
CA GLN A 254 6.79 -19.14 -4.63
C GLN A 254 6.08 -17.89 -5.18
N THR A 255 4.75 -17.94 -5.34
CA THR A 255 3.95 -16.74 -5.67
C THR A 255 3.83 -15.75 -4.49
N GLN A 256 4.04 -16.20 -3.25
CA GLN A 256 4.17 -15.34 -2.05
C GLN A 256 5.61 -15.01 -1.65
N THR A 257 6.60 -15.55 -2.38
CA THR A 257 8.05 -15.30 -2.27
C THR A 257 8.57 -14.74 -3.60
N ALA A 258 7.83 -13.79 -4.16
CA ALA A 258 8.51 -12.64 -4.75
C ALA A 258 9.59 -12.16 -3.76
N PRO A 259 10.80 -11.79 -4.22
CA PRO A 259 11.92 -11.46 -3.34
C PRO A 259 11.42 -10.51 -2.26
N GLU A 260 11.87 -10.69 -1.02
CA GLU A 260 11.51 -9.82 0.11
C GLU A 260 11.57 -8.37 -0.35
N ARG A 261 10.39 -7.86 -0.74
CA ARG A 261 10.25 -6.49 -1.18
C ARG A 261 10.56 -5.70 0.07
N ALA A 262 11.54 -4.82 -0.07
CA ALA A 262 12.12 -4.04 0.99
C ALA A 262 11.07 -3.72 2.05
N SER A 263 11.21 -4.39 3.20
CA SER A 263 10.43 -4.09 4.39
C SER A 263 10.61 -2.61 4.73
N TRP A 264 9.73 -2.06 5.55
CA TRP A 264 9.85 -0.71 6.11
C TRP A 264 11.26 -0.38 6.65
N ASN A 265 12.03 -1.40 7.01
CA ASN A 265 13.39 -1.29 7.52
C ASN A 265 14.51 -1.52 6.48
N ASP A 266 14.25 -2.13 5.33
CA ASP A 266 15.30 -2.60 4.41
C ASP A 266 15.70 -1.54 3.36
N VAL A 267 14.89 -0.49 3.17
CA VAL A 267 15.18 0.58 2.20
C VAL A 267 16.23 1.57 2.71
N PHE A 268 16.42 1.66 4.03
CA PHE A 268 17.26 2.68 4.65
C PHE A 268 18.65 2.19 5.08
N THR A 269 19.06 0.98 4.68
CA THR A 269 20.35 0.38 5.07
C THR A 269 21.54 0.83 4.21
N ASP A 270 21.35 1.74 3.25
CA ASP A 270 22.47 2.39 2.57
C ASP A 270 23.04 3.56 3.42
N ARG A 271 23.81 3.18 4.46
CA ARG A 271 25.12 3.75 4.84
C ARG A 271 25.68 3.10 6.10
#